data_AF-A0A2X1QPX6-F1
#
_entry.id   AF-A0A2X1QPX6-F1
#
_cell.length_a   1.000
_cell.length_b   1.000
_cell.length_c   1.000
_cell.angle_alpha   90.00
_cell.angle_beta   90.00
_cell.angle_gamma   90.00
#
_symmetry.space_group_name_H-M   'P 1'
#
loop_
_entity.id
_entity.type
_entity.pdbx_description
1 polymer ?
#
loop_
_entity_poly.entity_id
_entity_poly.type
_entity_poly.pdbx_seq_one_letter_code
_entity_poly.pdbx_strand_id
1 'polypeptide(L)'
;MKLKTTLFGNVYQFKDVKEVLAKANELRSGDVLAGVAAESSQQRVAAKQVLSDMTVADIRNNPVIPYEEDCVTRLIQDDVNETAYQRIKHWTISDLREYVLNDEVTSDDIAFVRKGLTSEVVAAVAKICSNADLIYGGKKMPVIKKANTTIGLPGTFSCRLQPNDTRDDVQSIAAQIYEGLSFGAGDAVIGVNPVTDDVENLSRVLDTVYGVIDKFNIPTQGCVLAHVTTQIEAIRRGAPGGLSSRASAAVKKGLKSSASSWRCSMKRGRWGRSLTASPGRTVFTLKPGRARRFPLALTSAPTR
;
A
#
# COMPACT_ATOMS: atom_id res chain seq x y z
N MET A 1 11.84 14.06 -23.26
CA MET A 1 10.53 13.40 -23.22
C MET A 1 9.74 13.55 -24.52
N LYS A 2 9.33 12.45 -25.15
CA LYS A 2 8.32 12.46 -26.24
C LYS A 2 6.94 12.23 -25.61
N LEU A 3 5.95 13.08 -25.92
CA LEU A 3 4.55 12.92 -25.47
C LEU A 3 3.60 12.57 -26.63
N LYS A 4 4.17 12.02 -27.72
CA LYS A 4 3.41 11.62 -28.90
C LYS A 4 4.00 10.36 -29.52
N THR A 5 3.15 9.57 -30.15
CA THR A 5 3.56 8.42 -30.97
C THR A 5 2.65 8.32 -32.20
N THR A 6 3.14 7.66 -33.25
CA THR A 6 2.36 7.33 -34.43
C THR A 6 2.12 5.83 -34.46
N LEU A 7 0.86 5.40 -34.42
CA LEU A 7 0.46 4.00 -34.52
C LEU A 7 -0.54 3.82 -35.65
N PHE A 8 -0.26 2.89 -36.56
CA PHE A 8 -1.12 2.57 -37.71
C PHE A 8 -1.54 3.81 -38.52
N GLY A 9 -0.63 4.75 -38.74
CA GLY A 9 -0.87 5.99 -39.48
C GLY A 9 -1.54 7.12 -38.69
N ASN A 10 -1.97 6.88 -37.46
CA ASN A 10 -2.60 7.90 -36.60
C ASN A 10 -1.60 8.45 -35.58
N VAL A 11 -1.55 9.77 -35.43
CA VAL A 11 -0.75 10.45 -34.41
C VAL A 11 -1.55 10.57 -33.12
N TYR A 12 -1.03 10.01 -32.04
CA TYR A 12 -1.58 10.14 -30.69
C TYR A 12 -0.67 11.09 -29.90
N GLN A 13 -1.24 12.17 -29.38
CA GLN A 13 -0.53 13.15 -28.56
C GLN A 13 -1.19 13.23 -27.18
N PHE A 14 -0.36 13.34 -26.15
CA PHE A 14 -0.77 13.47 -24.75
C PHE A 14 -0.29 14.81 -24.21
N LYS A 15 -1.05 15.40 -23.28
CA LYS A 15 -0.79 16.72 -22.70
C LYS A 15 0.44 16.72 -21.79
N ASP A 16 0.54 15.73 -20.92
CA ASP A 16 1.56 15.65 -19.88
C ASP A 16 1.79 14.19 -19.41
N VAL A 17 2.78 13.99 -18.54
CA VAL A 17 3.11 12.67 -17.95
C VAL A 17 1.92 12.06 -17.21
N LYS A 18 1.11 12.90 -16.55
CA LYS A 18 -0.04 12.44 -15.77
C LYS A 18 -1.13 11.85 -16.67
N GLU A 19 -1.39 12.47 -17.82
CA GLU A 19 -2.31 11.91 -18.82
C GLU A 19 -1.79 10.61 -19.42
N VAL A 20 -0.49 10.54 -19.76
CA VAL A 20 0.13 9.30 -20.25
C VAL A 20 -0.03 8.17 -19.22
N LEU A 21 0.31 8.43 -17.95
CA LEU A 21 0.14 7.46 -16.87
C LEU A 21 -1.32 7.03 -16.71
N ALA A 22 -2.28 7.94 -16.84
CA ALA A 22 -3.70 7.60 -16.71
C ALA A 22 -4.18 6.73 -17.88
N LYS A 23 -3.94 7.17 -19.13
CA LYS A 23 -4.40 6.49 -20.35
C LYS A 23 -3.67 5.17 -20.62
N ALA A 24 -2.48 4.94 -20.04
CA ALA A 24 -1.76 3.67 -20.12
C ALA A 24 -2.34 2.55 -19.23
N ASN A 25 -3.29 2.84 -18.33
CA ASN A 25 -3.94 1.80 -17.53
C ASN A 25 -4.80 0.87 -18.41
N GLU A 26 -4.91 -0.39 -17.98
CA GLU A 26 -6.05 -1.21 -18.42
C GLU A 26 -7.37 -0.60 -17.97
N LEU A 27 -8.43 -0.83 -18.75
CA LEU A 27 -9.74 -0.22 -18.53
C LEU A 27 -10.28 -0.56 -17.13
N ARG A 28 -10.66 0.49 -16.39
CA ARG A 28 -11.22 0.38 -15.04
C ARG A 28 -12.31 1.41 -14.84
N SER A 29 -13.39 1.01 -14.16
CA SER A 29 -14.55 1.87 -13.90
C SER A 29 -14.20 3.17 -13.17
N GLY A 30 -13.28 3.12 -12.19
CA GLY A 30 -12.86 4.32 -11.46
C GLY A 30 -12.12 5.35 -12.33
N ASP A 31 -11.31 4.90 -13.29
CA ASP A 31 -10.59 5.79 -14.21
C ASP A 31 -11.56 6.41 -15.23
N VAL A 32 -12.58 5.66 -15.65
CA VAL A 32 -13.68 6.17 -16.50
C VAL A 32 -14.49 7.22 -15.74
N LEU A 33 -14.90 6.93 -14.50
CA LEU A 33 -15.67 7.85 -13.68
C LEU A 33 -14.90 9.15 -13.39
N ALA A 34 -13.58 9.05 -13.23
CA ALA A 34 -12.71 10.21 -13.05
C ALA A 34 -12.42 10.97 -14.35
N GLY A 35 -12.87 10.48 -15.51
CA GLY A 35 -12.63 11.09 -16.82
C GLY A 35 -11.18 11.03 -17.30
N VAL A 36 -10.40 10.05 -16.82
CA VAL A 36 -8.96 9.93 -17.12
C VAL A 36 -8.58 8.68 -17.89
N ALA A 37 -9.54 7.79 -18.15
CA ALA A 37 -9.32 6.58 -18.95
C ALA A 37 -9.02 6.93 -20.42
N ALA A 38 -8.33 6.02 -21.11
CA ALA A 38 -8.23 6.09 -22.57
C ALA A 38 -9.60 5.86 -23.22
N GLU A 39 -9.90 6.61 -24.27
CA GLU A 39 -11.15 6.55 -25.03
C GLU A 39 -11.26 5.30 -25.90
N SER A 40 -10.13 4.67 -26.23
CA SER A 40 -10.06 3.47 -27.06
C SER A 40 -8.87 2.58 -26.69
N SER A 41 -8.91 1.33 -27.14
CA SER A 41 -7.78 0.40 -27.01
C SER A 41 -6.53 0.91 -27.74
N GLN A 42 -6.69 1.54 -28.91
CA GLN A 42 -5.57 2.10 -29.67
C GLN A 42 -4.91 3.25 -28.91
N GLN A 43 -5.69 4.17 -28.32
CA GLN A 43 -5.14 5.25 -27.50
C GLN A 43 -4.44 4.71 -26.24
N ARG A 44 -4.94 3.62 -25.65
CA ARG A 44 -4.27 2.94 -24.52
C ARG A 44 -2.92 2.36 -24.94
N VAL A 45 -2.86 1.66 -26.07
CA VAL A 45 -1.60 1.10 -26.60
C VAL A 45 -0.62 2.23 -26.94
N ALA A 46 -1.09 3.32 -27.55
CA ALA A 46 -0.30 4.52 -27.80
C ALA A 46 0.26 5.12 -26.50
N ALA A 47 -0.56 5.19 -25.44
CA ALA A 47 -0.13 5.69 -24.13
C ALA A 47 0.93 4.78 -23.51
N LYS A 48 0.77 3.44 -23.61
CA LYS A 48 1.78 2.47 -23.15
C LYS A 48 3.09 2.59 -23.91
N GLN A 49 3.06 2.81 -25.22
CA GLN A 49 4.26 3.02 -26.03
C GLN A 49 4.97 4.34 -25.67
N VAL A 50 4.21 5.43 -25.53
CA VAL A 50 4.78 6.70 -25.07
C VAL A 50 5.38 6.54 -23.67
N LEU A 51 4.70 5.81 -22.78
CA LEU A 51 5.18 5.53 -21.43
C LEU A 51 6.44 4.65 -21.41
N SER A 52 6.53 3.64 -22.30
CA SER A 52 7.69 2.75 -22.36
C SER A 52 8.96 3.49 -22.75
N ASP A 53 8.83 4.50 -23.62
CA ASP A 53 9.95 5.32 -24.13
C ASP A 53 10.35 6.47 -23.19
N MET A 54 9.55 6.76 -22.15
CA MET A 54 9.92 7.75 -21.14
C MET A 54 11.09 7.25 -20.31
N THR A 55 11.95 8.16 -19.88
CA THR A 55 13.04 7.81 -18.96
C THR A 55 12.56 7.81 -17.50
N VAL A 56 13.29 7.10 -16.63
CA VAL A 56 13.09 7.20 -15.18
C VAL A 56 13.17 8.66 -14.72
N ALA A 57 14.08 9.48 -15.28
CA ALA A 57 14.18 10.89 -14.97
C ALA A 57 12.94 11.70 -15.39
N ASP A 58 12.40 11.45 -16.59
CA ASP A 58 11.19 12.15 -17.06
C ASP A 58 10.04 11.95 -16.07
N ILE A 59 9.84 10.73 -15.56
CA ILE A 59 8.75 10.44 -14.62
C ILE A 59 9.07 10.93 -13.20
N ARG A 60 10.30 10.73 -12.73
CA ARG A 60 10.72 11.15 -11.38
C ARG A 60 10.53 12.66 -11.18
N ASN A 61 10.92 13.45 -12.19
CA ASN A 61 10.91 14.91 -12.13
C ASN A 61 9.53 15.52 -12.39
N ASN A 62 8.53 14.70 -12.73
CA ASN A 62 7.15 15.13 -12.98
C ASN A 62 6.17 14.36 -12.05
N PRO A 63 6.25 14.54 -10.72
CA PRO A 63 5.30 13.89 -9.80
C PRO A 63 3.87 14.36 -10.10
N VAL A 64 2.89 13.47 -9.94
CA VAL A 64 1.49 13.78 -10.34
C VAL A 64 0.81 14.81 -9.43
N ILE A 65 1.47 15.19 -8.34
CA ILE A 65 1.18 16.37 -7.52
C ILE A 65 2.51 17.05 -7.19
N PRO A 66 2.63 18.38 -7.34
CA PRO A 66 3.86 19.10 -7.05
C PRO A 66 4.39 18.85 -5.63
N TYR A 67 5.72 18.87 -5.50
CA TYR A 67 6.45 18.62 -4.26
C TYR A 67 6.05 19.62 -3.15
N GLU A 68 5.81 20.87 -3.52
CA GLU A 68 5.50 22.00 -2.67
C GLU A 68 4.12 21.84 -2.04
N GLU A 69 3.17 21.28 -2.80
CA GLU A 69 1.76 21.17 -2.43
C GLU A 69 1.48 19.96 -1.51
N ASP A 70 2.22 18.86 -1.67
CA ASP A 70 1.88 17.56 -1.09
C ASP A 70 3.00 16.93 -0.23
N CYS A 71 2.70 16.63 1.04
CA CYS A 71 3.71 16.04 1.93
C CYS A 71 4.00 14.56 1.66
N VAL A 72 3.13 13.85 0.93
CA VAL A 72 3.39 12.48 0.49
C VAL A 72 4.35 12.51 -0.70
N THR A 73 4.16 13.43 -1.66
CA THR A 73 5.16 13.66 -2.71
C THR A 73 6.52 13.97 -2.11
N ARG A 74 6.60 14.86 -1.11
CA ARG A 74 7.88 15.15 -0.44
C ARG A 74 8.50 13.93 0.19
N LEU A 75 7.73 13.18 0.98
CA LEU A 75 8.22 11.96 1.61
C LEU A 75 8.79 10.97 0.58
N ILE A 76 8.11 10.79 -0.55
CA ILE A 76 8.56 9.91 -1.62
C ILE A 76 9.86 10.42 -2.27
N GLN A 77 9.93 11.71 -2.57
CA GLN A 77 11.08 12.31 -3.25
C GLN A 77 12.31 12.40 -2.33
N ASP A 78 12.11 12.74 -1.05
CA ASP A 78 13.16 12.91 -0.04
C ASP A 78 13.79 11.57 0.38
N ASP A 79 13.06 10.45 0.28
CA ASP A 79 13.56 9.12 0.61
C ASP A 79 14.35 8.46 -0.54
N VAL A 80 14.44 9.11 -1.72
CA VAL A 80 15.19 8.56 -2.86
C VAL A 80 16.69 8.58 -2.56
N ASN A 81 17.35 7.44 -2.80
CA ASN A 81 18.80 7.37 -2.81
C ASN A 81 19.34 7.90 -4.15
N GLU A 82 19.96 9.07 -4.11
CA GLU A 82 20.47 9.73 -5.32
C GLU A 82 21.51 8.88 -6.05
N THR A 83 22.40 8.15 -5.36
CA THR A 83 23.38 7.28 -6.02
C THR A 83 22.71 6.17 -6.84
N ALA A 84 21.67 5.55 -6.30
CA ALA A 84 20.89 4.55 -7.04
C ALA A 84 20.14 5.18 -8.22
N TYR A 85 19.54 6.36 -8.01
CA TYR A 85 18.86 7.10 -9.08
C TYR A 85 19.80 7.48 -10.22
N GLN A 86 21.00 8.01 -9.94
CA GLN A 86 21.95 8.42 -10.97
C GLN A 86 22.32 7.29 -11.95
N ARG A 87 22.35 6.03 -11.47
CA ARG A 87 22.62 4.85 -12.31
C ARG A 87 21.51 4.55 -13.31
N ILE A 88 20.26 4.81 -12.96
CA ILE A 88 19.07 4.37 -13.71
C ILE A 88 18.29 5.53 -14.33
N LYS A 89 18.63 6.79 -14.05
CA LYS A 89 17.87 7.96 -14.47
C LYS A 89 17.64 8.04 -15.99
N HIS A 90 18.57 7.48 -16.78
CA HIS A 90 18.54 7.47 -18.24
C HIS A 90 17.80 6.27 -18.82
N TRP A 91 17.51 5.24 -18.02
CA TRP A 91 16.82 4.05 -18.49
C TRP A 91 15.41 4.41 -18.90
N THR A 92 14.95 3.80 -19.99
CA THR A 92 13.54 3.88 -20.35
C THR A 92 12.72 3.02 -19.38
N ILE A 93 11.41 3.27 -19.30
CA ILE A 93 10.51 2.41 -18.52
C ILE A 93 10.49 0.99 -19.10
N SER A 94 10.67 0.84 -20.42
CA SER A 94 10.86 -0.46 -21.06
C SER A 94 12.10 -1.18 -20.51
N ASP A 95 13.26 -0.52 -20.51
CA ASP A 95 14.51 -1.09 -19.99
C ASP A 95 14.38 -1.47 -18.51
N LEU A 96 13.72 -0.63 -17.71
CA LEU A 96 13.48 -0.92 -16.31
C LEU A 96 12.55 -2.14 -16.12
N ARG A 97 11.51 -2.30 -16.95
CA ARG A 97 10.67 -3.51 -16.95
C ARG A 97 11.50 -4.75 -17.26
N GLU A 98 12.29 -4.71 -18.33
CA GLU A 98 13.12 -5.85 -18.75
C GLU A 98 14.17 -6.19 -17.70
N TYR A 99 14.80 -5.19 -17.08
CA TYR A 99 15.74 -5.38 -15.97
C TYR A 99 15.09 -6.11 -14.78
N VAL A 100 13.87 -5.73 -14.39
CA VAL A 100 13.16 -6.41 -13.29
C VAL A 100 12.83 -7.86 -13.64
N LEU A 101 12.49 -8.14 -14.89
CA LEU A 101 12.09 -9.47 -15.36
C LEU A 101 13.27 -10.37 -15.76
N ASN A 102 14.47 -9.84 -15.92
CA ASN A 102 15.66 -10.60 -16.32
C ASN A 102 16.11 -11.59 -15.22
N ASP A 103 16.26 -12.87 -15.54
CA ASP A 103 16.63 -13.94 -14.60
C ASP A 103 18.03 -13.78 -13.99
N GLU A 104 18.95 -13.09 -14.68
CA GLU A 104 20.29 -12.81 -14.20
C GLU A 104 20.32 -11.73 -13.11
N VAL A 105 19.28 -10.88 -13.06
CA VAL A 105 19.17 -9.80 -12.07
C VAL A 105 18.66 -10.35 -10.75
N THR A 106 19.48 -10.26 -9.70
CA THR A 106 19.14 -10.83 -8.38
C THR A 106 18.17 -9.95 -7.59
N SER A 107 17.59 -10.51 -6.53
CA SER A 107 16.75 -9.73 -5.61
C SER A 107 17.51 -8.61 -4.89
N ASP A 108 18.83 -8.76 -4.70
CA ASP A 108 19.70 -7.76 -4.08
C ASP A 108 20.00 -6.59 -5.04
N ASP A 109 20.18 -6.89 -6.32
CA ASP A 109 20.31 -5.87 -7.37
C ASP A 109 19.06 -4.99 -7.41
N ILE A 110 17.87 -5.62 -7.43
CA ILE A 110 16.59 -4.92 -7.36
C ILE A 110 16.46 -4.17 -6.03
N ALA A 111 16.99 -4.72 -4.93
CA ALA A 111 17.00 -4.06 -3.62
C ALA A 111 17.77 -2.74 -3.61
N PHE A 112 18.84 -2.65 -4.39
CA PHE A 112 19.56 -1.41 -4.57
C PHE A 112 18.83 -0.47 -5.54
N VAL A 113 18.47 -0.94 -6.74
CA VAL A 113 17.83 -0.13 -7.79
C VAL A 113 16.53 0.51 -7.31
N ARG A 114 15.69 -0.22 -6.55
CA ARG A 114 14.40 0.32 -6.07
C ARG A 114 14.53 1.56 -5.19
N LYS A 115 15.71 1.80 -4.58
CA LYS A 115 15.98 3.00 -3.77
C LYS A 115 16.09 4.27 -4.63
N GLY A 116 16.35 4.13 -5.93
CA GLY A 116 16.41 5.23 -6.89
C GLY A 116 15.05 5.56 -7.53
N LEU A 117 13.98 4.84 -7.17
CA LEU A 117 12.67 4.95 -7.80
C LEU A 117 11.69 5.75 -6.94
N THR A 118 10.80 6.49 -7.60
CA THR A 118 9.61 7.07 -6.98
C THR A 118 8.36 6.23 -7.27
N SER A 119 7.27 6.52 -6.57
CA SER A 119 6.01 5.77 -6.73
C SER A 119 5.46 5.84 -8.16
N GLU A 120 5.61 6.98 -8.84
CA GLU A 120 5.21 7.17 -10.23
C GLU A 120 5.99 6.27 -11.19
N VAL A 121 7.30 6.09 -10.97
CA VAL A 121 8.13 5.20 -11.80
C VAL A 121 7.73 3.73 -11.58
N VAL A 122 7.47 3.32 -10.33
CA VAL A 122 6.95 1.97 -10.03
C VAL A 122 5.59 1.76 -10.72
N ALA A 123 4.71 2.76 -10.69
CA ALA A 123 3.42 2.70 -11.38
C ALA A 123 3.57 2.64 -12.90
N ALA A 124 4.56 3.34 -13.47
CA ALA A 124 4.84 3.34 -14.90
C ALA A 124 5.22 1.95 -15.40
N VAL A 125 6.16 1.28 -14.73
CA VAL A 125 6.56 -0.10 -15.05
C VAL A 125 5.36 -1.04 -14.99
N ALA A 126 4.58 -0.98 -13.90
CA ALA A 126 3.42 -1.86 -13.73
C ALA A 126 2.35 -1.67 -14.83
N LYS A 127 2.22 -0.48 -15.42
CA LYS A 127 1.25 -0.19 -16.48
C LYS A 127 1.62 -0.80 -17.83
N ILE A 128 2.89 -1.11 -18.06
CA ILE A 128 3.37 -1.76 -19.28
C ILE A 128 3.64 -3.26 -19.10
N CYS A 129 3.30 -3.81 -17.93
CA CYS A 129 3.41 -5.24 -17.64
C CYS A 129 2.13 -6.00 -18.00
N SER A 130 2.32 -7.24 -18.48
CA SER A 130 1.25 -8.24 -18.54
C SER A 130 0.91 -8.78 -17.14
N ASN A 131 -0.17 -9.55 -17.02
CA ASN A 131 -0.48 -10.24 -15.76
C ASN A 131 0.65 -11.22 -15.36
N ALA A 132 1.22 -11.94 -16.33
CA ALA A 132 2.31 -12.88 -16.08
C ALA A 132 3.57 -12.16 -15.59
N ASP A 133 3.90 -11.01 -16.20
CA ASP A 133 5.03 -10.18 -15.78
C ASP A 133 4.88 -9.72 -14.33
N LEU A 134 3.67 -9.28 -13.94
CA LEU A 134 3.39 -8.83 -12.58
C LEU A 134 3.53 -9.96 -11.56
N ILE A 135 3.07 -11.17 -11.90
CA ILE A 135 3.22 -12.37 -11.05
C ILE A 135 4.70 -12.76 -10.95
N TYR A 136 5.40 -12.84 -12.09
CA TYR A 136 6.79 -13.27 -12.16
C TYR A 136 7.73 -12.30 -11.46
N GLY A 137 7.66 -11.01 -11.81
CA GLY A 137 8.43 -9.95 -11.16
C GLY A 137 8.13 -9.87 -9.67
N GLY A 138 6.85 -9.96 -9.27
CA GLY A 138 6.45 -10.00 -7.86
C GLY A 138 7.08 -11.16 -7.09
N LYS A 139 7.10 -12.37 -7.68
CA LYS A 139 7.72 -13.57 -7.09
C LYS A 139 9.23 -13.41 -6.90
N LYS A 140 9.91 -12.69 -7.81
CA LYS A 140 11.37 -12.44 -7.77
C LYS A 140 11.81 -11.46 -6.67
N MET A 141 10.88 -10.75 -6.04
CA MET A 141 11.16 -9.66 -5.11
C MET A 141 10.57 -9.92 -3.71
N PRO A 142 11.04 -10.94 -2.96
CA PRO A 142 10.52 -11.22 -1.63
C PRO A 142 10.77 -10.04 -0.68
N VAL A 143 9.77 -9.72 0.15
CA VAL A 143 9.86 -8.68 1.18
C VAL A 143 9.58 -9.29 2.53
N ILE A 144 10.65 -9.46 3.32
CA ILE A 144 10.59 -10.09 4.64
C ILE A 144 10.45 -9.00 5.72
N LYS A 145 9.53 -9.21 6.66
CA LYS A 145 9.32 -8.36 7.84
C LYS A 145 9.14 -9.22 9.09
N LYS A 146 9.45 -8.64 10.26
CA LYS A 146 9.35 -9.33 11.55
C LYS A 146 8.65 -8.45 12.58
N ALA A 147 7.60 -9.01 13.18
CA ALA A 147 6.94 -8.57 14.41
C ALA A 147 7.21 -9.65 15.48
N ASN A 148 6.18 -10.34 15.98
CA ASN A 148 6.36 -11.55 16.78
C ASN A 148 6.70 -12.72 15.85
N THR A 149 6.01 -12.80 14.70
CA THR A 149 6.31 -13.71 13.59
C THR A 149 7.16 -13.06 12.51
N THR A 150 7.79 -13.89 11.67
CA THR A 150 8.48 -13.45 10.45
C THR A 150 7.59 -13.75 9.25
N ILE A 151 7.18 -12.73 8.50
CA ILE A 151 6.31 -12.84 7.33
C ILE A 151 7.08 -12.57 6.04
N GLY A 152 6.72 -13.28 4.96
CA GLY A 152 7.25 -13.07 3.62
C GLY A 152 8.48 -13.90 3.24
N LEU A 153 8.82 -14.93 4.03
CA LEU A 153 9.85 -15.90 3.67
C LEU A 153 9.38 -16.75 2.48
N PRO A 154 10.22 -17.04 1.47
CA PRO A 154 9.88 -17.96 0.41
C PRO A 154 9.43 -19.33 0.95
N GLY A 155 8.37 -19.89 0.38
CA GLY A 155 7.77 -21.15 0.84
C GLY A 155 6.76 -21.01 1.98
N THR A 156 6.48 -19.78 2.45
CA THR A 156 5.45 -19.50 3.47
C THR A 156 4.29 -18.71 2.89
N PHE A 157 3.08 -18.93 3.43
CA PHE A 157 1.90 -18.13 3.12
C PHE A 157 1.13 -17.84 4.40
N SER A 158 1.14 -16.58 4.83
CA SER A 158 0.53 -16.15 6.09
C SER A 158 -0.91 -15.67 5.91
N CYS A 159 -1.75 -15.91 6.91
CA CYS A 159 -3.15 -15.53 6.92
C CYS A 159 -3.48 -14.62 8.11
N ARG A 160 -4.26 -13.57 7.83
CA ARG A 160 -4.88 -12.75 8.87
C ARG A 160 -6.16 -13.42 9.34
N LEU A 161 -6.30 -13.64 10.65
CA LEU A 161 -7.55 -13.99 11.27
C LEU A 161 -8.29 -12.68 11.62
N GLN A 162 -9.48 -12.46 11.04
CA GLN A 162 -10.30 -11.26 11.27
C GLN A 162 -11.66 -11.65 11.87
N PRO A 163 -11.73 -11.83 13.20
CA PRO A 163 -12.94 -12.26 13.88
C PRO A 163 -13.81 -11.03 14.20
N ASN A 164 -14.61 -10.59 13.24
CA ASN A 164 -15.47 -9.42 13.44
C ASN A 164 -16.82 -9.87 14.01
N ASP A 165 -17.42 -9.00 14.83
CA ASP A 165 -18.78 -9.18 15.32
C ASP A 165 -19.60 -7.91 15.06
N THR A 166 -20.91 -8.06 14.85
CA THR A 166 -21.82 -6.93 14.55
C THR A 166 -22.03 -5.96 15.71
N ARG A 167 -21.62 -6.33 16.92
CA ARG A 167 -21.74 -5.55 18.17
C ARG A 167 -20.46 -5.59 18.99
N ASP A 168 -19.35 -6.05 18.39
CA ASP A 168 -18.11 -6.34 19.09
C ASP A 168 -18.31 -7.30 20.30
N ASP A 169 -19.19 -8.30 20.18
CA ASP A 169 -19.40 -9.32 21.20
C ASP A 169 -18.15 -10.21 21.35
N VAL A 170 -17.60 -10.26 22.56
CA VAL A 170 -16.33 -10.94 22.81
C VAL A 170 -16.41 -12.45 22.78
N GLN A 171 -17.58 -13.03 23.03
CA GLN A 171 -17.76 -14.48 22.92
C GLN A 171 -17.80 -14.91 21.45
N SER A 172 -18.51 -14.15 20.62
CA SER A 172 -18.50 -14.30 19.15
C SER A 172 -17.09 -14.14 18.57
N ILE A 173 -16.36 -13.10 18.99
CA ILE A 173 -14.97 -12.88 18.58
C ILE A 173 -14.08 -14.07 19.00
N ALA A 174 -14.16 -14.51 20.25
CA ALA A 174 -13.37 -15.63 20.75
C ALA A 174 -13.67 -16.94 20.01
N ALA A 175 -14.96 -17.24 19.74
CA ALA A 175 -15.36 -18.42 18.99
C ALA A 175 -14.70 -18.45 17.59
N GLN A 176 -14.75 -17.33 16.87
CA GLN A 176 -14.10 -17.19 15.55
C GLN A 176 -12.57 -17.28 15.63
N ILE A 177 -11.95 -16.81 16.72
CA ILE A 177 -10.51 -16.99 16.97
C ILE A 177 -10.18 -18.49 17.08
N TYR A 178 -10.90 -19.24 17.92
CA TYR A 178 -10.67 -20.67 18.08
C TYR A 178 -10.85 -21.44 16.77
N GLU A 179 -11.91 -21.13 16.02
CA GLU A 179 -12.14 -21.74 14.72
C GLU A 179 -10.99 -21.43 13.75
N GLY A 180 -10.64 -20.15 13.57
CA GLY A 180 -9.58 -19.77 12.62
C GLY A 180 -8.21 -20.33 12.98
N LEU A 181 -7.86 -20.41 14.27
CA LEU A 181 -6.63 -21.04 14.73
C LEU A 181 -6.59 -22.54 14.41
N SER A 182 -7.73 -23.24 14.46
CA SER A 182 -7.81 -24.66 14.10
C SER A 182 -7.47 -24.95 12.63
N PHE A 183 -7.63 -23.94 11.75
CA PHE A 183 -7.22 -23.99 10.34
C PHE A 183 -5.81 -23.42 10.10
N GLY A 184 -5.05 -23.08 11.14
CA GLY A 184 -3.72 -22.47 11.03
C GLY A 184 -3.73 -21.00 10.60
N ALA A 185 -4.87 -20.30 10.69
CA ALA A 185 -4.94 -18.88 10.40
C ALA A 185 -4.49 -18.03 11.61
N GLY A 186 -3.96 -16.84 11.34
CA GLY A 186 -3.64 -15.86 12.38
C GLY A 186 -2.14 -15.63 12.59
N ASP A 187 -1.26 -16.31 11.86
CA ASP A 187 0.19 -16.10 11.92
C ASP A 187 0.62 -14.70 11.40
N ALA A 188 -0.17 -14.10 10.50
CA ALA A 188 0.03 -12.71 10.05
C ALA A 188 -0.41 -11.69 11.09
N VAL A 189 -1.59 -11.87 11.69
CA VAL A 189 -2.20 -11.03 12.75
C VAL A 189 -3.58 -11.60 13.10
N ILE A 190 -3.96 -11.54 14.38
CA ILE A 190 -5.36 -11.67 14.83
C ILE A 190 -5.91 -10.26 15.00
N GLY A 191 -6.77 -9.83 14.07
CA GLY A 191 -7.13 -8.42 13.93
C GLY A 191 -8.61 -8.15 13.77
N VAL A 192 -9.24 -7.47 14.73
CA VAL A 192 -10.68 -7.14 14.71
C VAL A 192 -10.94 -5.76 14.12
N ASN A 193 -11.90 -5.62 13.22
CA ASN A 193 -12.40 -4.32 12.79
C ASN A 193 -13.60 -3.94 13.66
N PRO A 194 -13.42 -3.04 14.64
CA PRO A 194 -14.46 -2.78 15.63
C PRO A 194 -15.63 -2.02 15.00
N VAL A 195 -16.82 -2.23 15.54
CA VAL A 195 -18.01 -1.43 15.24
C VAL A 195 -17.94 -0.09 15.98
N THR A 196 -17.49 -0.10 17.24
CA THR A 196 -17.37 1.11 18.06
C THR A 196 -15.90 1.53 18.24
N ASP A 197 -15.58 2.77 17.86
CA ASP A 197 -14.22 3.34 17.93
C ASP A 197 -14.04 4.19 19.20
N ASP A 198 -14.02 3.52 20.36
CA ASP A 198 -13.72 4.11 21.66
C ASP A 198 -12.70 3.29 22.45
N VAL A 199 -12.05 3.92 23.42
CA VAL A 199 -10.91 3.35 24.14
C VAL A 199 -11.30 2.12 24.97
N GLU A 200 -12.48 2.11 25.58
CA GLU A 200 -12.92 1.02 26.45
C GLU A 200 -13.24 -0.23 25.62
N ASN A 201 -13.98 -0.06 24.52
CA ASN A 201 -14.29 -1.14 23.59
C ASN A 201 -13.02 -1.74 22.98
N LEU A 202 -12.09 -0.90 22.52
CA LEU A 202 -10.82 -1.35 21.98
C LEU A 202 -10.02 -2.16 22.99
N SER A 203 -9.99 -1.72 24.25
CA SER A 203 -9.28 -2.42 25.32
C SER A 203 -9.90 -3.79 25.56
N ARG A 204 -11.23 -3.87 25.70
CA ARG A 204 -11.97 -5.13 25.87
C ARG A 204 -11.73 -6.13 24.74
N VAL A 205 -11.73 -5.65 23.49
CA VAL A 205 -11.46 -6.50 22.32
C VAL A 205 -10.00 -6.96 22.29
N LEU A 206 -9.05 -6.06 22.58
CA LEU A 206 -7.63 -6.41 22.67
C LEU A 206 -7.37 -7.44 23.77
N ASP A 207 -7.95 -7.26 24.96
CA ASP A 207 -7.83 -8.19 26.08
C ASP A 207 -8.40 -9.57 25.73
N THR A 208 -9.49 -9.62 24.96
CA THR A 208 -10.06 -10.89 24.48
C THR A 208 -9.11 -11.62 23.54
N VAL A 209 -8.49 -10.89 22.60
CA VAL A 209 -7.50 -11.44 21.67
C VAL A 209 -6.27 -11.94 22.42
N TYR A 210 -5.71 -11.12 23.31
CA TYR A 210 -4.52 -11.48 24.08
C TYR A 210 -4.79 -12.56 25.12
N GLY A 211 -6.00 -12.63 25.68
CA GLY A 211 -6.40 -13.73 26.55
C GLY A 211 -6.29 -15.09 25.88
N VAL A 212 -6.54 -15.18 24.56
CA VAL A 212 -6.30 -16.42 23.80
C VAL A 212 -4.82 -16.60 23.47
N ILE A 213 -4.14 -15.55 23.00
CA ILE A 213 -2.72 -15.59 22.63
C ILE A 213 -1.87 -16.07 23.83
N ASP A 214 -2.05 -15.45 24.99
CA ASP A 214 -1.25 -15.70 26.18
C ASP A 214 -1.58 -17.06 26.79
N LYS A 215 -2.86 -17.45 26.82
CA LYS A 215 -3.30 -18.76 27.35
C LYS A 215 -2.66 -19.94 26.61
N PHE A 216 -2.48 -19.82 25.29
CA PHE A 216 -1.92 -20.89 24.45
C PHE A 216 -0.49 -20.61 23.97
N ASN A 217 0.14 -19.54 24.47
CA ASN A 217 1.48 -19.08 24.04
C ASN A 217 1.63 -18.99 22.51
N ILE A 218 0.62 -18.43 21.84
CA ILE A 218 0.54 -18.42 20.38
C ILE A 218 1.56 -17.40 19.83
N PRO A 219 2.49 -17.79 18.93
CA PRO A 219 3.42 -16.85 18.32
C PRO A 219 2.70 -16.03 17.26
N THR A 220 2.02 -14.96 17.66
CA THR A 220 1.34 -14.01 16.79
C THR A 220 1.22 -12.63 17.45
N GLN A 221 0.54 -11.69 16.80
CA GLN A 221 0.28 -10.33 17.25
C GLN A 221 -1.22 -10.02 17.17
N GLY A 222 -1.73 -9.32 18.19
CA GLY A 222 -3.09 -8.76 18.20
C GLY A 222 -3.16 -7.38 17.55
N CYS A 223 -4.34 -7.02 17.02
CA CYS A 223 -4.61 -5.68 16.48
C CYS A 223 -6.12 -5.37 16.54
N VAL A 224 -6.49 -4.11 16.84
CA VAL A 224 -7.87 -3.62 16.63
C VAL A 224 -7.82 -2.47 15.62
N LEU A 225 -8.60 -2.57 14.55
CA LEU A 225 -8.43 -1.78 13.33
C LEU A 225 -9.19 -0.45 13.34
N ALA A 226 -9.12 0.25 14.47
CA ALA A 226 -9.78 1.52 14.73
C ALA A 226 -8.97 2.74 14.25
N HIS A 227 -9.40 3.97 14.57
CA HIS A 227 -8.57 5.14 14.34
C HIS A 227 -7.25 5.07 15.16
N VAL A 228 -6.16 5.53 14.56
CA VAL A 228 -4.81 5.38 15.15
C VAL A 228 -4.68 6.12 16.49
N THR A 229 -5.42 7.23 16.68
CA THR A 229 -5.40 7.97 17.96
C THR A 229 -6.08 7.20 19.07
N THR A 230 -7.21 6.55 18.80
CA THR A 230 -7.93 5.72 19.78
C THR A 230 -7.10 4.51 20.18
N GLN A 231 -6.44 3.86 19.22
CA GLN A 231 -5.50 2.76 19.49
C GLN A 231 -4.34 3.21 20.39
N ILE A 232 -3.71 4.35 20.07
CA ILE A 232 -2.62 4.90 20.89
C ILE A 232 -3.09 5.20 22.32
N GLU A 233 -4.28 5.78 22.46
CA GLU A 233 -4.84 6.10 23.77
C GLU A 233 -5.18 4.85 24.58
N ALA A 234 -5.77 3.82 23.96
CA ALA A 234 -6.01 2.53 24.61
C ALA A 234 -4.71 1.88 25.11
N ILE A 235 -3.69 1.86 24.26
CA ILE A 235 -2.37 1.31 24.64
C ILE A 235 -1.73 2.14 25.76
N ARG A 236 -1.84 3.47 25.75
CA ARG A 236 -1.35 4.33 26.84
C ARG A 236 -2.04 4.05 28.17
N ARG A 237 -3.30 3.61 28.14
CA ARG A 237 -4.07 3.22 29.34
C ARG A 237 -3.85 1.77 29.77
N GLY A 238 -2.95 1.04 29.09
CA GLY A 238 -2.53 -0.31 29.49
C GLY A 238 -3.11 -1.44 28.65
N ALA A 239 -3.91 -1.15 27.60
CA ALA A 239 -4.36 -2.20 26.69
C ALA A 239 -3.17 -2.86 25.96
N PRO A 240 -3.19 -4.18 25.74
CA PRO A 240 -2.06 -4.88 25.15
C PRO A 240 -1.84 -4.49 23.68
N GLY A 241 -0.64 -3.97 23.38
CA GLY A 241 -0.29 -3.44 22.06
C GLY A 241 0.50 -4.44 21.20
N GLY A 242 -0.10 -4.90 20.09
CA GLY A 242 0.60 -5.69 19.06
C GLY A 242 0.99 -4.83 17.86
N LEU A 243 0.20 -4.90 16.79
CA LEU A 243 0.31 -3.98 15.66
C LEU A 243 -0.64 -2.80 15.84
N SER A 244 -0.21 -1.60 15.44
CA SER A 244 -1.10 -0.45 15.25
C SER A 244 -1.55 -0.36 13.80
N SER A 245 -2.86 -0.30 13.57
CA SER A 245 -3.43 -0.16 12.24
C SER A 245 -3.64 1.30 11.86
N ARG A 246 -3.55 1.60 10.56
CA ARG A 246 -4.02 2.89 10.04
C ARG A 246 -4.46 2.78 8.59
N ALA A 247 -5.56 3.46 8.25
CA ALA A 247 -5.89 3.74 6.87
C ALA A 247 -4.91 4.79 6.30
N SER A 248 -4.26 4.47 5.19
CA SER A 248 -3.35 5.39 4.49
C SER A 248 -4.00 5.96 3.23
N ALA A 249 -3.64 7.20 2.88
CA ALA A 249 -3.97 7.79 1.60
C ALA A 249 -2.69 8.24 0.89
N ALA A 250 -2.69 8.16 -0.45
CA ALA A 250 -1.53 8.46 -1.27
C ALA A 250 -1.25 9.97 -1.44
N VAL A 251 -2.09 10.84 -0.86
CA VAL A 251 -1.98 12.30 -0.97
C VAL A 251 -2.39 12.98 0.34
N LYS A 252 -1.79 14.14 0.62
CA LYS A 252 -2.06 14.96 1.81
C LYS A 252 -3.54 15.28 1.99
N LYS A 253 -4.27 15.60 0.92
CA LYS A 253 -5.72 15.88 0.99
C LYS A 253 -6.52 14.66 1.48
N GLY A 254 -6.16 13.46 1.02
CA GLY A 254 -6.78 12.20 1.45
C GLY A 254 -6.39 11.81 2.89
N LEU A 255 -5.18 12.18 3.34
CA LEU A 255 -4.78 12.04 4.74
C LEU A 255 -5.58 12.96 5.66
N LYS A 256 -5.86 14.20 5.21
CA LYS A 256 -6.72 15.13 5.97
C LYS A 256 -8.17 14.67 6.03
N SER A 257 -8.73 14.14 4.94
CA SER A 257 -10.12 13.66 4.90
C SER A 257 -10.35 12.38 5.72
N SER A 258 -9.27 11.64 6.05
CA SER A 258 -9.32 10.56 7.04
C SER A 258 -9.21 11.07 8.49
N ALA A 259 -9.60 12.34 8.74
CA ALA A 259 -9.53 13.06 10.03
C ALA A 259 -8.15 13.01 10.71
N SER A 260 -7.09 12.74 9.95
CA SER A 260 -5.75 12.53 10.49
C SER A 260 -4.89 13.78 10.33
N SER A 261 -5.02 14.73 11.28
CA SER A 261 -4.12 15.89 11.38
C SER A 261 -2.71 15.53 11.91
N TRP A 262 -2.31 14.27 11.80
CA TRP A 262 -1.00 13.80 12.23
C TRP A 262 0.02 13.97 11.11
N ARG A 263 0.94 14.92 11.31
CA ARG A 263 2.00 15.31 10.37
C ARG A 263 2.69 14.10 9.74
N CYS A 264 3.02 14.22 8.46
CA CYS A 264 4.06 13.45 7.74
C CYS A 264 5.45 13.43 8.46
N SER A 265 5.57 13.99 9.67
CA SER A 265 6.81 14.28 10.42
C SER A 265 7.20 13.19 11.43
N MET A 266 6.48 12.06 11.53
CA MET A 266 6.91 10.99 12.42
C MET A 266 8.12 10.28 11.80
N LYS A 267 9.32 10.80 12.15
CA LYS A 267 10.60 10.11 11.97
C LYS A 267 10.46 8.68 12.52
N ARG A 268 10.50 7.71 11.60
CA ARG A 268 10.92 6.32 11.81
C ARG A 268 10.43 5.67 13.13
N GLY A 269 9.15 5.29 13.20
CA GLY A 269 8.67 4.22 14.09
C GLY A 269 9.08 4.29 15.57
N ARG A 270 9.35 5.48 16.13
CA ARG A 270 9.83 5.59 17.53
C ARG A 270 8.73 5.28 18.56
N TRP A 271 7.47 5.57 18.23
CA TRP A 271 6.35 5.46 19.17
C TRP A 271 5.81 4.04 19.35
N GLY A 272 5.60 3.29 18.27
CA GLY A 272 5.16 1.90 18.40
C GLY A 272 6.19 1.03 19.13
N ARG A 273 7.48 1.38 19.09
CA ARG A 273 8.55 0.62 19.74
C ARG A 273 8.58 0.69 21.27
N SER A 274 8.09 1.77 21.89
CA SER A 274 8.14 1.92 23.35
C SER A 274 6.89 1.39 24.06
N LEU A 275 5.85 1.02 23.30
CA LEU A 275 4.51 0.73 23.83
C LEU A 275 3.90 -0.58 23.29
N THR A 276 4.61 -1.32 22.44
CA THR A 276 4.11 -2.60 21.90
C THR A 276 4.92 -3.77 22.46
N ALA A 277 4.24 -4.89 22.65
CA ALA A 277 4.82 -6.15 23.10
C ALA A 277 5.60 -6.88 21.98
N SER A 278 5.87 -6.23 20.85
CA SER A 278 6.49 -6.88 19.70
C SER A 278 8.02 -6.79 19.71
N PRO A 279 8.76 -7.91 19.64
CA PRO A 279 10.22 -7.90 19.59
C PRO A 279 10.75 -7.46 18.21
N GLY A 280 9.89 -7.40 17.20
CA GLY A 280 10.22 -7.01 15.83
C GLY A 280 10.23 -5.49 15.61
N ARG A 281 10.98 -5.04 14.61
CA ARG A 281 11.05 -3.60 14.24
C ARG A 281 9.81 -3.12 13.47
N THR A 282 8.90 -4.01 13.10
CA THR A 282 7.68 -3.72 12.33
C THR A 282 6.46 -3.80 13.24
N VAL A 283 5.85 -2.64 13.50
CA VAL A 283 4.75 -2.47 14.48
C VAL A 283 3.51 -1.82 13.87
N PHE A 284 3.47 -1.64 12.54
CA PHE A 284 2.37 -1.01 11.83
C PHE A 284 1.76 -1.94 10.78
N THR A 285 0.45 -1.85 10.63
CA THR A 285 -0.29 -2.38 9.49
C THR A 285 -1.04 -1.26 8.77
N LEU A 286 -0.79 -1.08 7.47
CA LEU A 286 -1.40 -0.03 6.67
C LEU A 286 -2.43 -0.62 5.70
N LYS A 287 -3.60 0.00 5.62
CA LYS A 287 -4.65 -0.35 4.65
C LYS A 287 -4.70 0.68 3.52
N PRO A 288 -4.00 0.47 2.40
CA PRO A 288 -4.16 1.29 1.20
C PRO A 288 -5.48 0.95 0.49
N GLY A 289 -6.01 1.90 -0.30
CA GLY A 289 -7.15 1.67 -1.18
C GLY A 289 -7.17 2.68 -2.32
N ARG A 290 -7.39 2.22 -3.55
CA ARG A 290 -7.26 3.04 -4.78
C ARG A 290 -8.24 4.22 -4.83
N ALA A 291 -9.47 4.03 -4.34
CA ALA A 291 -10.53 5.04 -4.41
C ALA A 291 -10.46 6.14 -3.33
N ARG A 292 -9.56 6.05 -2.33
CA ARG A 292 -9.50 7.02 -1.21
C ARG A 292 -9.01 8.42 -1.61
N ARG A 293 -8.79 8.68 -2.91
CA ARG A 293 -8.41 9.98 -3.50
C ARG A 293 -9.58 10.67 -4.21
N PHE A 294 -10.54 9.92 -4.71
CA PHE A 294 -11.76 10.44 -5.33
C PHE A 294 -12.86 10.30 -4.27
N PRO A 295 -13.26 11.39 -3.59
CA PRO A 295 -14.41 11.29 -2.70
C PRO A 295 -15.59 10.77 -3.52
N LEU A 296 -16.28 9.76 -2.99
CA LEU A 296 -17.59 9.32 -3.44
C LEU A 296 -18.53 10.53 -3.34
N ALA A 297 -18.56 11.35 -4.40
CA ALA A 297 -19.68 12.22 -4.67
C ALA A 297 -20.78 11.32 -5.23
N LEU A 298 -21.51 10.62 -4.35
CA LEU A 298 -22.81 9.97 -4.60
C LEU A 298 -23.27 9.28 -3.30
N THR A 299 -23.78 10.06 -2.36
CA THR A 299 -24.75 9.58 -1.37
C THR A 299 -25.94 10.53 -1.37
N SER A 300 -26.75 10.44 -2.44
CA SER A 300 -28.16 10.85 -2.44
C SER A 300 -28.79 10.42 -3.77
N ALA A 301 -29.25 9.17 -3.85
CA ALA A 301 -30.34 8.81 -4.75
C ALA A 301 -31.26 7.85 -3.97
N PRO A 302 -32.58 8.10 -3.91
CA PRO A 302 -33.49 7.34 -3.08
C PRO A 302 -33.72 5.95 -3.65
N THR A 303 -33.85 4.98 -2.75
CA THR A 303 -34.40 3.65 -3.00
C THR A 303 -35.76 3.76 -3.70
N ARG A 304 -35.92 3.01 -4.79
CA ARG A 304 -37.19 2.41 -5.20
C ARG A 304 -37.06 0.90 -5.02
#